data_AF-A0A8F0FT39-F1
#
_entry.id   AF-A0A8F0FT39-F1
#
_cell.length_a   1.000
_cell.length_b   1.000
_cell.length_c   1.000
_cell.angle_alpha   90.00
_cell.angle_beta   90.00
_cell.angle_gamma   90.00
#
_symmetry.space_group_name_H-M   'P 1'
#
loop_
_entity.id
_entity.type
_entity.pdbx_description
1 polymer ?
#
loop_
_entity_poly.entity_id
_entity_poly.type
_entity_poly.pdbx_seq_one_letter_code
_entity_poly.pdbx_strand_id
1 'polypeptide(L)'
;SQYLIHGGKTPNNELSHKLYVMSFVPSANKKSLLCCLEKDLVGDIPEARYGHSMNVVYSRGKTAVVLFGGRSYIPLKQRITEKWNSVTDCQPFVYLIDLQFGCSTAYTIKEIQDGLSFHVSVSRNDTVYIIGGHTLESNIRSPNIYKIKVDLPLGSPAITCTVLEGHVPVSSAIVTHTCPDEFLIVGGYESDSQKRMACNKVSISNDTIDIQEMETPDWTGDVKQSKTWFGADMGHGVVFLGIPGDNKNHSSDSNFFFYILNLGGEEHLMQSCSQGSLEEQEDSMPLEDSEEFTFYGDGNFD
;
A
#
# COMPACT_ATOMS: atom_id res chain seq x y z
N SER A 1 6.04 -16.52 -2.58
CA SER A 1 6.00 -15.06 -2.77
C SER A 1 6.65 -14.36 -1.59
N GLN A 2 7.22 -13.18 -1.81
CA GLN A 2 7.84 -12.35 -0.78
C GLN A 2 7.17 -10.97 -0.75
N TYR A 3 7.03 -10.41 0.44
CA TYR A 3 6.57 -9.05 0.68
C TYR A 3 7.67 -8.28 1.40
N LEU A 4 7.81 -7.01 1.05
CA LEU A 4 8.76 -6.10 1.67
C LEU A 4 7.97 -5.13 2.55
N ILE A 5 8.39 -4.99 3.80
CA ILE A 5 7.76 -4.07 4.76
C ILE A 5 8.85 -3.16 5.30
N HIS A 6 8.75 -1.87 5.04
CA HIS A 6 9.68 -0.87 5.56
C HIS A 6 8.94 0.16 6.41
N GLY A 7 9.55 0.55 7.52
CA GLY A 7 9.07 1.61 8.38
C GLY A 7 7.72 1.35 9.03
N GLY A 8 6.85 2.37 9.05
CA GLY A 8 5.56 2.33 9.74
C GLY A 8 5.63 2.76 11.20
N LYS A 9 4.46 2.80 11.84
CA LYS A 9 4.29 3.14 13.25
C LYS A 9 4.12 1.88 14.10
N THR A 10 4.89 1.78 15.18
CA THR A 10 4.72 0.72 16.18
C THR A 10 3.47 1.00 17.05
N PRO A 11 2.99 0.00 17.83
CA PRO A 11 1.91 0.22 18.80
C PRO A 11 2.22 1.33 19.83
N ASN A 12 3.50 1.58 20.11
CA ASN A 12 3.96 2.65 21.00
C ASN A 12 4.11 4.01 20.29
N ASN A 13 3.60 4.12 19.06
CA ASN A 13 3.67 5.32 18.22
C ASN A 13 5.12 5.73 17.88
N GLU A 14 6.07 4.79 17.92
CA GLU A 14 7.43 5.00 17.43
C GLU A 14 7.49 4.73 15.92
N LEU A 15 8.44 5.35 15.22
CA LEU A 15 8.66 5.06 13.80
C LEU A 15 9.80 4.07 13.64
N SER A 16 9.54 3.03 12.86
CA SER A 16 10.58 2.09 12.44
C SER A 16 11.34 2.66 11.22
N HIS A 17 12.63 2.34 11.12
CA HIS A 17 13.44 2.49 9.90
C HIS A 17 13.88 1.12 9.35
N LYS A 18 13.40 0.03 9.96
CA LYS A 18 13.80 -1.32 9.61
C LYS A 18 13.10 -1.78 8.34
N LEU A 19 13.79 -2.60 7.56
CA LEU A 19 13.25 -3.34 6.42
C LEU A 19 13.06 -4.80 6.83
N TYR A 20 11.88 -5.33 6.55
CA TYR A 20 11.54 -6.74 6.76
C TYR A 20 11.18 -7.39 5.43
N VAL A 21 11.69 -8.60 5.22
CA VAL A 21 11.32 -9.49 4.12
C VAL A 21 10.44 -10.58 4.69
N MET A 22 9.15 -10.53 4.35
CA MET A 22 8.18 -11.54 4.72
C MET A 22 8.03 -12.54 3.58
N SER A 23 8.11 -13.83 3.88
CA SER A 23 8.01 -14.91 2.90
C SER A 23 7.01 -15.96 3.34
N PHE A 24 6.37 -16.57 2.34
CA PHE A 24 5.37 -17.62 2.53
C PHE A 24 5.97 -18.99 2.21
N VAL A 25 5.88 -19.92 3.16
CA VAL A 25 6.23 -21.33 2.95
C VAL A 25 4.93 -22.13 2.85
N PRO A 26 4.60 -22.67 1.65
CA PRO A 26 3.40 -23.47 1.46
C PRO A 26 3.44 -24.73 2.32
N SER A 27 2.27 -25.15 2.80
CA SER A 27 2.09 -26.37 3.59
C SER A 27 0.92 -27.16 3.05
N ALA A 28 1.02 -28.49 3.09
CA ALA A 28 -0.02 -29.39 2.59
C ALA A 28 -1.36 -29.27 3.35
N ASN A 29 -1.33 -28.81 4.61
CA ASN A 29 -2.50 -28.83 5.50
C ASN A 29 -3.24 -27.48 5.58
N LYS A 30 -3.13 -26.60 4.57
CA LYS A 30 -3.64 -25.20 4.57
C LYS A 30 -3.10 -24.28 5.69
N LYS A 31 -2.40 -24.82 6.70
CA LYS A 31 -1.66 -24.08 7.72
C LYS A 31 -0.35 -23.56 7.15
N SER A 32 -0.34 -22.28 6.81
CA SER A 32 0.80 -21.64 6.17
C SER A 32 1.82 -21.17 7.21
N LEU A 33 3.11 -21.28 6.90
CA LEU A 33 4.18 -20.70 7.71
C LEU A 33 4.66 -19.40 7.05
N LEU A 34 4.68 -18.33 7.84
CA LEU A 34 5.27 -17.05 7.45
C LEU A 34 6.64 -16.91 8.10
N CYS A 35 7.64 -16.58 7.30
CA CYS A 35 8.98 -16.25 7.79
C CYS A 35 9.23 -14.76 7.56
N CYS A 36 9.53 -14.04 8.64
CA CYS A 36 9.86 -12.62 8.61
C CYS A 36 11.34 -12.46 8.96
N LEU A 37 12.12 -11.91 8.02
CA LEU A 37 13.54 -11.65 8.22
C LEU A 37 13.77 -10.14 8.21
N GLU A 38 14.40 -9.64 9.28
CA GLU A 38 14.94 -8.28 9.26
C GLU A 38 16.14 -8.21 8.32
N LYS A 39 16.13 -7.24 7.41
CA LYS A 39 17.21 -6.98 6.46
C LYS A 39 17.88 -5.67 6.84
N ASP A 40 19.15 -5.74 7.22
CA ASP A 40 19.94 -4.55 7.50
C ASP A 40 20.18 -3.74 6.22
N LEU A 41 20.07 -2.42 6.36
CA LEU A 41 20.37 -1.45 5.31
C LEU A 41 21.68 -0.73 5.62
N VAL A 42 22.49 -0.47 4.59
CA VAL A 42 23.75 0.28 4.67
C VAL A 42 23.79 1.36 3.60
N GLY A 43 24.62 2.39 3.79
CA GLY A 43 24.71 3.54 2.88
C GLY A 43 23.76 4.67 3.29
N ASP A 44 23.03 5.23 2.35
CA ASP A 44 22.06 6.32 2.61
C ASP A 44 20.75 5.74 3.12
N ILE A 45 20.68 5.44 4.42
CA ILE A 45 19.52 4.79 5.03
C ILE A 45 18.35 5.79 5.10
N PRO A 46 17.14 5.45 4.61
CA PRO A 46 15.96 6.27 4.80
C PRO A 46 15.66 6.46 6.29
N GLU A 47 15.41 7.69 6.72
CA GLU A 47 14.95 7.92 8.09
C GLU A 47 13.63 7.18 8.39
N ALA A 48 13.38 6.93 9.68
CA ALA A 48 12.17 6.29 10.17
C ALA A 48 10.92 7.06 9.76
N ARG A 49 9.99 6.39 9.05
CA ARG A 49 8.88 7.05 8.36
C ARG A 49 7.66 6.16 8.16
N TYR A 50 6.52 6.77 7.89
CA TYR A 50 5.26 6.09 7.54
C TYR A 50 4.52 6.84 6.42
N GLY A 51 3.56 6.21 5.76
CA GLY A 51 2.82 6.81 4.64
C GLY A 51 3.69 7.06 3.41
N HIS A 52 4.78 6.30 3.25
CA HIS A 52 5.65 6.30 2.07
C HIS A 52 5.29 5.10 1.18
N SER A 53 5.83 5.07 -0.05
CA SER A 53 5.71 3.91 -0.93
C SER A 53 7.03 3.17 -1.10
N MET A 54 6.91 1.90 -1.50
CA MET A 54 8.03 1.04 -1.86
C MET A 54 7.62 0.15 -3.04
N ASN A 55 8.37 0.21 -4.13
CA ASN A 55 8.10 -0.54 -5.36
C ASN A 55 9.34 -1.28 -5.83
N VAL A 56 9.19 -2.54 -6.25
CA VAL A 56 10.27 -3.29 -6.90
C VAL A 56 10.30 -2.92 -8.38
N VAL A 57 11.47 -2.57 -8.89
CA VAL A 57 11.73 -2.32 -10.31
C VAL A 57 12.69 -3.35 -10.88
N TYR A 58 12.51 -3.65 -12.17
CA TYR A 58 13.26 -4.63 -12.94
C TYR A 58 13.86 -3.93 -14.15
N SER A 59 15.19 -3.87 -14.23
CA SER A 59 15.91 -3.19 -15.31
C SER A 59 17.14 -4.01 -15.69
N ARG A 60 17.27 -4.32 -17.00
CA ARG A 60 18.39 -5.12 -17.56
C ARG A 60 18.68 -6.44 -16.83
N GLY A 61 17.63 -7.13 -16.37
CA GLY A 61 17.75 -8.39 -15.63
C GLY A 61 18.18 -8.24 -14.17
N LYS A 62 18.27 -7.01 -13.66
CA LYS A 62 18.53 -6.70 -12.25
C LYS A 62 17.27 -6.17 -11.58
N THR A 63 17.20 -6.32 -10.27
CA THR A 63 16.11 -5.84 -9.44
C THR A 63 16.62 -4.82 -8.43
N ALA A 64 15.84 -3.78 -8.19
CA ALA A 64 16.07 -2.85 -7.10
C ALA A 64 14.73 -2.41 -6.52
N VAL A 65 14.78 -1.81 -5.34
CA VAL A 65 13.61 -1.26 -4.67
C VAL A 65 13.68 0.25 -4.69
N VAL A 66 12.63 0.89 -5.19
CA VAL A 66 12.43 2.33 -5.14
C VAL A 66 11.58 2.66 -3.92
N LEU A 67 12.10 3.48 -3.02
CA LEU A 67 11.38 3.99 -1.86
C LEU A 67 11.27 5.52 -1.94
N PHE A 68 10.07 6.05 -1.71
CA PHE A 68 9.82 7.49 -1.84
C PHE A 68 8.77 8.02 -0.85
N GLY A 69 9.02 9.24 -0.36
CA GLY A 69 8.08 10.05 0.40
C GLY A 69 7.89 9.61 1.85
N GLY A 70 6.70 9.91 2.38
CA GLY A 70 6.27 9.63 3.74
C GLY A 70 6.45 10.80 4.70
N ARG A 71 6.10 10.52 5.96
CA ARG A 71 6.22 11.44 7.09
C ARG A 71 7.09 10.85 8.17
N SER A 72 7.80 11.73 8.85
CA SER A 72 8.57 11.44 10.05
C SER A 72 8.19 12.38 11.17
N TYR A 73 8.59 12.06 12.41
CA TYR A 73 8.49 13.03 13.50
C TYR A 73 9.45 14.19 13.26
N ILE A 74 9.10 15.36 13.79
CA ILE A 74 10.02 16.50 13.82
C ILE A 74 11.35 16.05 14.46
N PRO A 75 12.52 16.39 13.86
CA PRO A 75 13.82 15.99 14.36
C PRO A 75 14.00 16.28 15.85
N LEU A 76 14.68 15.37 16.58
CA LEU A 76 14.79 15.44 18.04
C LEU A 76 15.27 16.80 18.57
N LYS A 77 16.18 17.48 17.85
CA LYS A 77 16.72 18.80 18.23
C LYS A 77 15.66 19.92 18.18
N GLN A 78 14.57 19.72 17.46
CA GLN A 78 13.46 20.67 17.29
C GLN A 78 12.18 20.20 18.00
N ARG A 79 12.20 18.99 18.59
CA ARG A 79 11.03 18.37 19.21
C ARG A 79 10.88 18.84 20.65
N ILE A 80 9.69 19.34 20.98
CA ILE A 80 9.30 19.70 22.35
C ILE A 80 8.16 18.81 22.82
N THR A 81 7.97 18.68 24.13
CA THR A 81 6.92 17.81 24.72
C THR A 81 5.52 18.19 24.26
N GLU A 82 5.22 19.49 24.13
CA GLU A 82 3.91 19.99 23.65
C GLU A 82 3.60 19.58 22.20
N LYS A 83 4.64 19.42 21.38
CA LYS A 83 4.54 19.05 19.97
C LYS A 83 5.12 17.67 19.71
N TRP A 84 5.15 16.80 20.73
CA TRP A 84 5.83 15.51 20.64
C TRP A 84 5.34 14.71 19.43
N ASN A 85 4.03 14.61 19.20
CA ASN A 85 3.50 13.83 18.08
C ASN A 85 3.42 14.59 16.74
N SER A 86 4.00 15.79 16.65
CA SER A 86 4.02 16.55 15.40
C SER A 86 4.94 15.90 14.37
N VAL A 87 4.49 15.89 13.12
CA VAL A 87 5.16 15.27 11.98
C VAL A 87 5.47 16.30 10.91
N THR A 88 6.45 15.99 10.08
CA THR A 88 6.76 16.70 8.83
C THR A 88 6.76 15.68 7.69
N ASP A 89 6.54 16.12 6.45
CA ASP A 89 6.90 15.26 5.33
C ASP A 89 8.42 15.10 5.27
N CYS A 90 8.85 13.89 4.90
CA CYS A 90 10.25 13.58 4.68
C CYS A 90 10.79 14.38 3.50
N GLN A 91 12.10 14.62 3.49
CA GLN A 91 12.78 15.19 2.33
C GLN A 91 12.49 14.34 1.07
N PRO A 92 12.28 14.96 -0.11
CA PRO A 92 11.83 14.28 -1.34
C PRO A 92 12.95 13.50 -2.04
N PHE A 93 13.73 12.73 -1.28
CA PHE A 93 14.70 11.80 -1.84
C PHE A 93 14.01 10.55 -2.36
N VAL A 94 14.46 10.09 -3.52
CA VAL A 94 14.17 8.75 -4.02
C VAL A 94 15.32 7.84 -3.60
N TYR A 95 15.00 6.82 -2.82
CA TYR A 95 15.99 5.83 -2.39
C TYR A 95 15.95 4.64 -3.33
N LEU A 96 17.12 4.21 -3.78
CA LEU A 96 17.30 2.97 -4.51
C LEU A 96 17.99 1.96 -3.59
N ILE A 97 17.33 0.84 -3.33
CA ILE A 97 17.78 -0.18 -2.40
C ILE A 97 18.03 -1.49 -3.16
N ASP A 98 19.26 -1.99 -3.10
CA ASP A 98 19.63 -3.32 -3.56
C ASP A 98 19.34 -4.33 -2.44
N LEU A 99 18.40 -5.25 -2.67
CA LEU A 99 18.02 -6.26 -1.67
C LEU A 99 19.05 -7.37 -1.48
N GLN A 100 19.91 -7.63 -2.46
CA GLN A 100 20.96 -8.64 -2.35
C GLN A 100 21.94 -8.22 -1.25
N PHE A 101 22.43 -6.99 -1.33
CA PHE A 101 23.47 -6.48 -0.42
C PHE A 101 22.94 -5.56 0.69
N GLY A 102 21.68 -5.12 0.63
CA GLY A 102 21.12 -4.14 1.56
C GLY A 102 21.65 -2.72 1.35
N CYS A 103 22.25 -2.43 0.19
CA CYS A 103 22.82 -1.11 -0.09
C CYS A 103 21.73 -0.13 -0.51
N SER A 104 21.63 0.99 0.20
CA SER A 104 20.72 2.10 -0.11
C SER A 104 21.51 3.31 -0.62
N THR A 105 20.98 3.96 -1.65
CA THR A 105 21.53 5.23 -2.19
C THR A 105 20.40 6.22 -2.38
N ALA A 106 20.58 7.44 -1.89
CA ALA A 106 19.59 8.52 -2.00
C ALA A 106 19.84 9.37 -3.25
N TYR A 107 18.77 9.65 -3.99
CA TYR A 107 18.80 10.47 -5.20
C TYR A 107 17.91 11.70 -5.02
N THR A 108 18.48 12.87 -5.30
CA THR A 108 17.73 14.12 -5.42
C THR A 108 17.14 14.22 -6.82
N ILE A 109 15.81 14.32 -6.91
CA ILE A 109 15.07 14.44 -8.16
C ILE A 109 14.60 15.87 -8.31
N LYS A 110 15.02 16.57 -9.37
CA LYS A 110 14.77 18.02 -9.52
C LYS A 110 13.30 18.36 -9.72
N GLU A 111 12.57 17.42 -10.30
CA GLU A 111 11.15 17.49 -10.61
C GLU A 111 10.28 17.41 -9.35
N ILE A 112 10.81 16.87 -8.25
CA ILE A 112 10.09 16.67 -6.98
C ILE A 112 10.72 17.57 -5.92
N GLN A 113 10.10 18.72 -5.65
CA GLN A 113 10.64 19.72 -4.73
C GLN A 113 10.06 19.62 -3.33
N ASP A 114 8.81 19.16 -3.22
CA ASP A 114 8.08 19.07 -1.97
C ASP A 114 8.04 17.63 -1.45
N GLY A 115 8.01 17.49 -0.13
CA GLY A 115 7.69 16.23 0.51
C GLY A 115 6.27 15.78 0.17
N LEU A 116 6.09 14.46 0.02
CA LEU A 116 4.81 13.86 -0.35
C LEU A 116 4.56 12.62 0.51
N SER A 117 3.33 12.45 0.98
CA SER A 117 2.91 11.29 1.76
C SER A 117 1.53 10.79 1.37
N PHE A 118 1.25 9.52 1.65
CA PHE A 118 -0.01 8.85 1.33
C PHE A 118 -0.39 8.94 -0.17
N HIS A 119 0.61 8.99 -1.03
CA HIS A 119 0.44 8.89 -2.48
C HIS A 119 0.16 7.46 -2.91
N VAL A 120 -0.47 7.34 -4.07
CA VAL A 120 -0.56 6.09 -4.82
C VAL A 120 0.77 5.84 -5.51
N SER A 121 1.21 4.58 -5.55
CA SER A 121 2.38 4.16 -6.30
C SER A 121 2.11 2.87 -7.07
N VAL A 122 2.31 2.90 -8.38
CA VAL A 122 2.26 1.70 -9.24
C VAL A 122 3.58 1.55 -9.97
N SER A 123 4.01 0.32 -10.20
CA SER A 123 5.28 0.05 -10.87
C SER A 123 5.13 -0.99 -11.96
N ARG A 124 5.79 -0.75 -13.08
CA ARG A 124 5.87 -1.68 -14.20
C ARG A 124 7.29 -1.70 -14.74
N ASN A 125 7.90 -2.88 -14.77
CA ASN A 125 9.29 -3.07 -15.20
C ASN A 125 10.23 -2.12 -14.45
N ASP A 126 10.86 -1.19 -15.17
CA ASP A 126 11.88 -0.26 -14.69
C ASP A 126 11.29 1.09 -14.22
N THR A 127 9.98 1.23 -14.21
CA THR A 127 9.30 2.51 -14.02
C THR A 127 8.30 2.46 -12.85
N VAL A 128 8.32 3.50 -12.01
CA VAL A 128 7.38 3.75 -10.92
C VAL A 128 6.60 5.04 -11.21
N TYR A 129 5.29 5.00 -11.07
CA TYR A 129 4.41 6.16 -11.16
C TYR A 129 3.91 6.50 -9.76
N ILE A 130 4.23 7.71 -9.31
CA ILE A 130 3.72 8.27 -8.06
C ILE A 130 2.56 9.20 -8.42
N ILE A 131 1.36 8.95 -7.88
CA ILE A 131 0.12 9.60 -8.24
C ILE A 131 -0.53 10.19 -6.99
N GLY A 132 -0.97 11.44 -7.06
CA GLY A 132 -1.65 12.09 -5.93
C GLY A 132 -0.69 12.37 -4.78
N GLY A 133 -1.10 11.98 -3.58
CA GLY A 133 -0.40 12.25 -2.32
C GLY A 133 -0.77 13.59 -1.72
N HIS A 134 -0.36 13.76 -0.48
CA HIS A 134 -0.62 14.95 0.31
C HIS A 134 0.69 15.57 0.80
N THR A 135 0.84 16.87 0.57
CA THR A 135 1.93 17.70 1.11
C THR A 135 1.41 18.44 2.33
N LEU A 136 1.97 18.13 3.49
CA LEU A 136 1.57 18.61 4.81
C LEU A 136 1.76 20.12 4.96
N GLU A 137 2.87 20.68 4.45
CA GLU A 137 3.19 22.10 4.63
C GLU A 137 2.19 23.00 3.91
N SER A 138 1.81 22.64 2.68
CA SER A 138 0.85 23.40 1.87
C SER A 138 -0.59 22.95 2.05
N ASN A 139 -0.82 21.78 2.67
CA ASN A 139 -2.11 21.11 2.79
C ASN A 139 -2.78 20.84 1.42
N ILE A 140 -1.97 20.49 0.41
CA ILE A 140 -2.40 20.28 -0.97
C ILE A 140 -2.29 18.79 -1.34
N ARG A 141 -3.25 18.31 -2.13
CA ARG A 141 -3.15 17.04 -2.84
C ARG A 141 -2.71 17.31 -4.27
N SER A 142 -1.55 16.78 -4.65
CA SER A 142 -0.94 17.07 -5.95
C SER A 142 -1.74 16.43 -7.09
N PRO A 143 -2.07 17.15 -8.17
CA PRO A 143 -2.65 16.55 -9.37
C PRO A 143 -1.59 15.91 -10.30
N ASN A 144 -0.30 16.07 -9.99
CA ASN A 144 0.80 15.61 -10.82
C ASN A 144 1.05 14.11 -10.66
N ILE A 145 1.54 13.49 -11.74
CA ILE A 145 2.12 12.15 -11.71
C ILE A 145 3.62 12.28 -11.90
N TYR A 146 4.39 11.71 -10.97
CA TYR A 146 5.83 11.60 -11.13
C TYR A 146 6.16 10.22 -11.69
N LYS A 147 6.60 10.18 -12.95
CA LYS A 147 7.10 8.98 -13.61
C LYS A 147 8.59 8.87 -13.36
N ILE A 148 8.98 7.99 -12.44
CA ILE A 148 10.37 7.71 -12.08
C ILE A 148 10.83 6.47 -12.85
N LYS A 149 11.85 6.61 -13.70
CA LYS A 149 12.45 5.52 -14.46
C LYS A 149 13.85 5.21 -13.94
N VAL A 150 14.15 3.93 -13.78
CA VAL A 150 15.40 3.43 -13.17
C VAL A 150 16.15 2.54 -14.17
N ASP A 151 17.35 2.97 -14.57
CA ASP A 151 18.27 2.13 -15.34
C ASP A 151 19.32 1.50 -14.43
N LEU A 152 19.51 0.19 -14.53
CA LEU A 152 20.47 -0.59 -13.73
C LEU A 152 21.58 -1.20 -14.63
N PRO A 153 22.51 -0.38 -15.17
CA PRO A 153 23.64 -0.89 -15.94
C PRO A 153 24.63 -1.66 -15.06
N LEU A 154 25.74 -2.14 -15.64
CA LEU A 154 26.84 -2.74 -14.85
C LEU A 154 27.55 -1.74 -13.94
N GLY A 155 27.51 -0.45 -14.29
CA GLY A 155 28.03 0.65 -13.46
C GLY A 155 26.99 1.22 -12.50
N SER A 156 27.05 2.54 -12.29
CA SER A 156 26.13 3.24 -11.40
C SER A 156 24.70 3.28 -11.95
N PRO A 157 23.68 3.09 -11.10
CA PRO A 157 22.28 3.29 -11.49
C PRO A 157 22.01 4.71 -11.96
N ALA A 158 21.09 4.86 -12.92
CA ALA A 158 20.58 6.15 -13.37
C ALA A 158 19.08 6.24 -13.05
N ILE A 159 18.65 7.40 -12.55
CA ILE A 159 17.26 7.68 -12.24
C ILE A 159 16.85 8.96 -12.98
N THR A 160 15.73 8.90 -13.69
CA THR A 160 15.12 10.07 -14.34
C THR A 160 13.68 10.20 -13.90
N CYS A 161 13.20 11.43 -13.74
CA CYS A 161 11.80 11.70 -13.45
C CYS A 161 11.18 12.53 -14.57
N THR A 162 9.93 12.26 -14.90
CA THR A 162 9.12 13.10 -15.78
C THR A 162 7.80 13.40 -15.10
N VAL A 163 7.39 14.65 -15.09
CA VAL A 163 6.10 15.08 -14.54
C VAL A 163 5.06 14.96 -15.64
N LEU A 164 3.97 14.24 -15.36
CA LEU A 164 2.82 14.10 -16.24
C LEU A 164 1.59 14.73 -15.58
N GLU A 165 0.64 15.20 -16.39
CA GLU A 165 -0.66 15.67 -15.91
C GLU A 165 -1.51 14.47 -15.51
N GLY A 166 -1.91 14.41 -14.24
CA GLY A 166 -2.57 13.22 -13.68
C GLY A 166 -4.05 13.35 -13.38
N HIS A 167 -4.55 14.57 -13.17
CA HIS A 167 -5.95 14.87 -12.82
C HIS A 167 -6.57 13.99 -11.70
N VAL A 168 -5.77 13.37 -10.83
CA VAL A 168 -6.23 12.60 -9.67
C VAL A 168 -5.60 13.15 -8.37
N PRO A 169 -6.07 14.31 -7.86
CA PRO A 169 -5.61 14.88 -6.61
C PRO A 169 -6.19 14.11 -5.42
N VAL A 170 -5.60 12.97 -5.09
CA VAL A 170 -6.07 12.07 -4.03
C VAL A 170 -4.96 11.73 -3.04
N SER A 171 -5.31 11.54 -1.77
CA SER A 171 -4.43 10.91 -0.78
C SER A 171 -5.07 9.69 -0.12
N SER A 172 -4.24 8.77 0.35
CA SER A 172 -4.64 7.54 1.05
C SER A 172 -5.60 6.65 0.25
N ALA A 173 -5.53 6.70 -1.08
CA ALA A 173 -6.28 5.80 -1.94
C ALA A 173 -5.68 4.39 -1.91
N ILE A 174 -6.53 3.41 -2.19
CA ILE A 174 -6.16 2.00 -2.26
C ILE A 174 -5.91 1.66 -3.72
N VAL A 175 -4.86 0.88 -3.97
CA VAL A 175 -4.50 0.42 -5.30
C VAL A 175 -4.66 -1.09 -5.33
N THR A 176 -5.46 -1.60 -6.27
CA THR A 176 -5.54 -3.03 -6.57
C THR A 176 -5.21 -3.25 -8.04
N HIS A 177 -4.82 -4.47 -8.42
CA HIS A 177 -4.53 -4.83 -9.80
C HIS A 177 -5.51 -5.89 -10.29
N THR A 178 -6.00 -5.74 -11.51
CA THR A 178 -6.85 -6.74 -12.18
C THR A 178 -6.01 -7.63 -13.10
N CYS A 179 -4.99 -7.05 -13.74
CA CYS A 179 -3.99 -7.75 -14.53
C CYS A 179 -2.63 -7.01 -14.44
N PRO A 180 -1.53 -7.54 -15.01
CA PRO A 180 -0.19 -6.95 -14.84
C PRO A 180 -0.03 -5.48 -15.26
N ASP A 181 -0.84 -5.04 -16.23
CA ASP A 181 -0.74 -3.71 -16.85
C ASP A 181 -1.92 -2.79 -16.48
N GLU A 182 -2.87 -3.28 -15.66
CA GLU A 182 -4.07 -2.55 -15.28
C GLU A 182 -4.26 -2.54 -13.75
N PHE A 183 -4.41 -1.34 -13.21
CA PHE A 183 -4.60 -1.08 -11.81
C PHE A 183 -5.90 -0.28 -11.60
N LEU A 184 -6.45 -0.36 -10.41
CA LEU A 184 -7.60 0.41 -9.99
C LEU A 184 -7.21 1.25 -8.77
N ILE A 185 -7.51 2.54 -8.82
CA ILE A 185 -7.40 3.46 -7.69
C ILE A 185 -8.80 3.64 -7.10
N VAL A 186 -8.94 3.27 -5.82
CA VAL A 186 -10.23 3.23 -5.12
C VAL A 186 -10.14 4.05 -3.84
N GLY A 187 -11.15 4.89 -3.63
CA GLY A 187 -11.31 5.64 -2.40
C GLY A 187 -10.22 6.69 -2.16
N GLY A 188 -9.89 6.92 -0.89
CA GLY A 188 -9.00 7.99 -0.46
C GLY A 188 -9.73 9.31 -0.21
N TYR A 189 -9.01 10.42 -0.28
CA TYR A 189 -9.50 11.74 0.11
C TYR A 189 -9.08 12.80 -0.92
N GLU A 190 -10.01 13.66 -1.31
CA GLU A 190 -9.79 14.82 -2.20
C GLU A 190 -9.47 16.09 -1.41
N SER A 191 -9.93 16.14 -0.16
CA SER A 191 -9.61 17.17 0.83
C SER A 191 -9.72 16.57 2.23
N ASP A 192 -9.42 17.34 3.27
CA ASP A 192 -9.46 16.84 4.66
C ASP A 192 -10.89 16.55 5.15
N SER A 193 -11.89 17.09 4.47
CA SER A 193 -13.31 16.89 4.77
C SER A 193 -14.07 16.09 3.72
N GLN A 194 -13.42 15.74 2.59
CA GLN A 194 -14.07 15.09 1.45
C GLN A 194 -13.36 13.79 1.07
N LYS A 195 -14.08 12.68 1.24
CA LYS A 195 -13.68 11.36 0.69
C LYS A 195 -13.81 11.37 -0.82
N ARG A 196 -12.93 10.65 -1.51
CA ARG A 196 -13.00 10.44 -2.97
C ARG A 196 -13.95 9.28 -3.28
N MET A 197 -15.15 9.57 -3.78
CA MET A 197 -16.13 8.50 -4.07
C MET A 197 -15.91 7.83 -5.43
N ALA A 198 -15.26 8.53 -6.37
CA ALA A 198 -14.93 8.01 -7.70
C ALA A 198 -13.79 6.99 -7.66
N CYS A 199 -13.83 6.02 -8.57
CA CYS A 199 -12.75 5.07 -8.81
C CYS A 199 -12.08 5.37 -10.16
N ASN A 200 -10.81 5.04 -10.30
CA ASN A 200 -10.09 5.20 -11.57
C ASN A 200 -9.45 3.90 -12.01
N LYS A 201 -9.54 3.60 -13.30
CA LYS A 201 -8.74 2.58 -13.97
C LYS A 201 -7.45 3.23 -14.47
N VAL A 202 -6.32 2.62 -14.16
CA VAL A 202 -4.98 3.02 -14.58
C VAL A 202 -4.44 1.95 -15.50
N SER A 203 -4.18 2.29 -16.76
CA SER A 203 -3.62 1.37 -17.76
C SER A 203 -2.22 1.82 -18.13
N ILE A 204 -1.24 0.92 -18.03
CA ILE A 204 0.17 1.21 -18.34
C ILE A 204 0.58 0.43 -19.58
N SER A 205 0.77 1.15 -20.70
CA SER A 205 1.18 0.54 -21.98
C SER A 205 2.26 1.37 -22.64
N ASN A 206 3.24 0.72 -23.29
CA ASN A 206 4.28 1.39 -24.09
C ASN A 206 4.95 2.61 -23.41
N ASP A 207 5.27 2.51 -22.11
CA ASP A 207 5.89 3.58 -21.31
C ASP A 207 4.99 4.82 -21.11
N THR A 208 3.69 4.69 -21.40
CA THR A 208 2.63 5.68 -21.15
C THR A 208 1.68 5.18 -20.07
N ILE A 209 1.08 6.11 -19.34
CA ILE A 209 0.06 5.87 -18.33
C ILE A 209 -1.21 6.57 -18.79
N ASP A 210 -2.32 5.84 -18.77
CA ASP A 210 -3.66 6.37 -19.04
C ASP A 210 -4.52 6.16 -17.79
N ILE A 211 -5.26 7.20 -17.39
CA ILE A 211 -6.11 7.17 -16.20
C ILE A 211 -7.52 7.56 -16.60
N GLN A 212 -8.46 6.64 -16.42
CA GLN A 212 -9.85 6.82 -16.75
C GLN A 212 -10.70 6.72 -15.49
N GLU A 213 -11.64 7.64 -15.32
CA GLU A 213 -12.66 7.51 -14.27
C GLU A 213 -13.62 6.38 -14.62
N MET A 214 -13.92 5.53 -13.63
CA MET A 214 -14.87 4.44 -13.75
C MET A 214 -16.25 4.87 -13.29
N GLU A 215 -17.27 4.07 -13.62
CA GLU A 215 -18.57 4.21 -12.99
C GLU A 215 -18.42 4.13 -11.46
N THR A 216 -19.01 5.11 -10.77
CA THR A 216 -18.93 5.18 -9.32
C THR A 216 -19.69 4.00 -8.71
N PRO A 217 -19.07 3.21 -7.81
CA PRO A 217 -19.77 2.12 -7.13
C PRO A 217 -21.02 2.61 -6.42
N ASP A 218 -22.06 1.78 -6.32
CA ASP A 218 -23.24 2.13 -5.53
C ASP A 218 -22.95 2.03 -4.03
N TRP A 219 -22.31 3.07 -3.50
CA TRP A 219 -21.95 3.16 -2.10
C TRP A 219 -23.19 3.20 -1.22
N THR A 220 -23.18 2.40 -0.14
CA THR A 220 -24.25 2.42 0.86
C THR A 220 -24.37 3.80 1.53
N GLY A 221 -25.53 4.08 2.13
CA GLY A 221 -25.76 5.31 2.88
C GLY A 221 -24.70 5.55 3.96
N ASP A 222 -24.30 4.50 4.67
CA ASP A 222 -23.31 4.57 5.74
C ASP A 222 -21.91 4.92 5.23
N VAL A 223 -21.49 4.34 4.09
CA VAL A 223 -20.21 4.68 3.46
C VAL A 223 -20.22 6.13 2.94
N LYS A 224 -21.33 6.56 2.34
CA LYS A 224 -21.51 7.94 1.87
C LYS A 224 -21.41 8.93 3.05
N GLN A 225 -22.11 8.66 4.15
CA GLN A 225 -22.20 9.54 5.32
C GLN A 225 -20.98 9.50 6.24
N SER A 226 -20.22 8.40 6.28
CA SER A 226 -19.03 8.29 7.11
C SER A 226 -18.01 9.38 6.76
N LYS A 227 -17.40 10.00 7.76
CA LYS A 227 -16.36 11.02 7.54
C LYS A 227 -15.05 10.41 7.05
N THR A 228 -14.75 9.19 7.48
CA THR A 228 -13.49 8.52 7.18
C THR A 228 -13.73 7.10 6.70
N TRP A 229 -12.75 6.60 5.96
CA TRP A 229 -12.62 5.20 5.60
C TRP A 229 -11.15 4.82 5.57
N PHE A 230 -10.90 3.52 5.60
CA PHE A 230 -9.57 2.94 5.41
C PHE A 230 -9.75 1.58 4.77
N GLY A 231 -8.67 1.01 4.26
CA GLY A 231 -8.77 -0.28 3.61
C GLY A 231 -7.45 -0.73 3.02
N ALA A 232 -7.51 -1.86 2.33
CA ALA A 232 -6.36 -2.47 1.71
C ALA A 232 -6.77 -3.27 0.47
N ASP A 233 -5.80 -3.50 -0.39
CA ASP A 233 -5.90 -4.42 -1.52
C ASP A 233 -6.00 -5.88 -1.00
N MET A 234 -6.96 -6.63 -1.52
CA MET A 234 -7.06 -8.09 -1.34
C MET A 234 -6.50 -8.88 -2.54
N GLY A 235 -6.03 -8.17 -3.57
CA GLY A 235 -5.59 -8.71 -4.85
C GLY A 235 -6.74 -8.86 -5.84
N HIS A 236 -6.40 -9.04 -7.12
CA HIS A 236 -7.35 -9.40 -8.19
C HIS A 236 -8.55 -8.45 -8.34
N GLY A 237 -8.35 -7.15 -8.15
CA GLY A 237 -9.41 -6.14 -8.27
C GLY A 237 -10.34 -6.08 -7.07
N VAL A 238 -10.02 -6.76 -5.96
CA VAL A 238 -10.83 -6.78 -4.73
C VAL A 238 -10.23 -5.87 -3.67
N VAL A 239 -11.06 -5.01 -3.07
CA VAL A 239 -10.68 -4.06 -2.02
C VAL A 239 -11.46 -4.35 -0.76
N PHE A 240 -10.75 -4.44 0.37
CA PHE A 240 -11.34 -4.45 1.70
C PHE A 240 -11.44 -3.02 2.23
N LEU A 241 -12.62 -2.62 2.68
CA LEU A 241 -12.89 -1.26 3.15
C LEU A 241 -13.54 -1.29 4.54
N GLY A 242 -13.11 -0.38 5.42
CA GLY A 242 -13.67 -0.18 6.75
C GLY A 242 -14.10 1.27 6.98
N ILE A 243 -15.21 1.45 7.69
CA ILE A 243 -15.69 2.75 8.20
C ILE A 243 -15.94 2.66 9.71
N PRO A 244 -15.71 3.73 10.48
CA PRO A 244 -16.11 3.77 11.88
C PRO A 244 -17.64 3.74 12.01
N GLY A 245 -18.15 3.05 13.02
CA GLY A 245 -19.57 3.10 13.40
C GLY A 245 -19.93 4.41 14.08
N ASP A 246 -21.21 4.79 14.03
CA ASP A 246 -21.69 5.97 14.77
C ASP A 246 -21.90 5.63 16.26
N ASN A 247 -21.14 6.29 17.12
CA ASN A 247 -21.19 6.12 18.58
C ASN A 247 -22.54 6.49 19.21
N LYS A 248 -23.49 7.06 18.45
CA LYS A 248 -24.79 7.49 18.98
C LYS A 248 -25.77 6.35 19.28
N ASN A 249 -25.56 5.18 18.70
CA ASN A 249 -26.39 3.99 18.98
C ASN A 249 -25.56 2.98 19.79
N HIS A 250 -25.68 3.05 21.12
CA HIS A 250 -24.99 2.20 22.11
C HIS A 250 -25.36 0.70 22.06
N SER A 251 -25.78 0.16 20.92
CA SER A 251 -26.35 -1.20 20.81
C SER A 251 -25.71 -2.10 19.75
N SER A 252 -24.61 -1.71 19.09
CA SER A 252 -23.86 -2.60 18.20
C SER A 252 -22.42 -2.79 18.70
N ASP A 253 -22.05 -4.04 18.97
CA ASP A 253 -20.73 -4.44 19.50
C ASP A 253 -19.53 -4.11 18.57
N SER A 254 -19.76 -3.63 17.34
CA SER A 254 -18.69 -3.31 16.39
C SER A 254 -18.45 -1.80 16.26
N ASN A 255 -17.26 -1.35 16.66
CA ASN A 255 -16.79 0.02 16.44
C ASN A 255 -16.55 0.34 14.94
N PHE A 256 -16.58 -0.67 14.07
CA PHE A 256 -16.30 -0.54 12.63
C PHE A 256 -17.24 -1.43 11.81
N PHE A 257 -17.60 -0.95 10.62
CA PHE A 257 -18.28 -1.73 9.58
C PHE A 257 -17.31 -2.00 8.44
N PHE A 258 -17.32 -3.23 7.93
CA PHE A 258 -16.41 -3.68 6.87
C PHE A 258 -17.18 -4.08 5.61
N TYR A 259 -16.58 -3.79 4.47
CA TYR A 259 -17.13 -3.99 3.14
C TYR A 259 -16.06 -4.62 2.24
N ILE A 260 -16.51 -5.44 1.30
CA ILE A 260 -15.69 -5.94 0.20
C ILE A 260 -16.22 -5.32 -1.08
N LEU A 261 -15.36 -4.59 -1.78
CA LEU A 261 -15.65 -4.05 -3.09
C LEU A 261 -14.89 -4.88 -4.14
N ASN A 262 -15.63 -5.58 -5.00
CA ASN A 262 -15.05 -6.33 -6.10
C ASN A 262 -15.23 -5.55 -7.41
N LEU A 263 -14.11 -5.12 -7.99
CA LEU A 263 -14.04 -4.41 -9.26
C LEU A 263 -13.32 -5.22 -10.35
N GLY A 264 -12.83 -6.42 -10.02
CA GLY A 264 -12.15 -7.31 -10.96
C GLY A 264 -13.09 -8.15 -11.82
N GLY A 265 -14.40 -8.04 -11.61
CA GLY A 265 -15.42 -8.77 -12.35
C GLY A 265 -15.97 -7.98 -13.53
N GLU A 266 -15.55 -8.33 -14.75
CA GLU A 266 -16.57 -8.66 -15.73
C GLU A 266 -17.30 -9.90 -15.21
N GLU A 267 -18.63 -9.94 -15.31
CA GLU A 267 -19.36 -11.19 -15.23
C GLU A 267 -18.65 -12.20 -16.15
N HIS A 268 -17.98 -13.20 -15.57
CA HIS A 268 -17.71 -14.42 -16.30
C HIS A 268 -19.08 -15.00 -16.62
N LEU A 269 -19.60 -14.60 -17.78
CA LEU A 269 -20.81 -15.09 -18.39
C LEU A 269 -20.79 -16.62 -18.27
N MET A 270 -21.71 -17.15 -17.47
CA MET A 270 -22.05 -18.57 -17.31
C MET A 270 -21.04 -19.55 -17.95
N GLN A 271 -19.98 -19.92 -17.23
CA GLN A 271 -19.36 -21.22 -17.50
C GLN A 271 -20.08 -22.26 -16.64
N SER A 272 -21.27 -22.64 -17.14
CA SER A 272 -21.99 -23.83 -16.73
C SER A 272 -21.06 -25.04 -16.84
N CYS A 273 -20.42 -25.40 -15.73
CA CYS A 273 -19.94 -26.75 -15.52
C CYS A 273 -21.08 -27.52 -14.86
N SER A 274 -22.10 -27.82 -15.67
CA SER A 274 -23.09 -28.84 -15.33
C SER A 274 -22.38 -30.18 -15.29
N GLN A 275 -22.04 -30.66 -14.10
CA GLN A 275 -22.01 -32.09 -13.82
C GLN A 275 -22.77 -32.33 -12.53
N GLY A 276 -23.97 -32.90 -12.67
CA GLY A 276 -24.79 -33.32 -11.57
C GLY A 276 -24.17 -34.52 -10.88
N SER A 277 -24.24 -34.51 -9.55
CA SER A 277 -24.25 -35.72 -8.73
C SER A 277 -25.14 -35.44 -7.53
N LEU A 278 -26.34 -36.02 -7.56
CA LEU A 278 -27.20 -36.19 -6.40
C LEU A 278 -26.58 -37.27 -5.53
N GLU A 279 -26.22 -36.96 -4.29
CA GLU A 279 -26.48 -37.82 -3.13
C GLU A 279 -26.71 -36.93 -1.90
N GLU A 280 -27.75 -37.29 -1.15
CA GLU A 280 -28.40 -36.51 -0.10
C GLU A 280 -27.71 -36.71 1.27
N GLN A 281 -27.74 -35.63 2.07
CA GLN A 281 -28.10 -35.60 3.49
C GLN A 281 -27.18 -36.28 4.52
N GLU A 282 -26.59 -35.47 5.42
CA GLU A 282 -27.01 -35.45 6.83
C GLU A 282 -26.43 -34.26 7.61
N ASP A 283 -27.22 -33.87 8.60
CA ASP A 283 -27.25 -32.65 9.39
C ASP A 283 -26.45 -32.83 10.69
N SER A 284 -25.57 -31.87 11.06
CA SER A 284 -25.20 -31.68 12.47
C SER A 284 -24.55 -30.33 12.76
N MET A 285 -25.12 -29.70 13.79
CA MET A 285 -24.98 -28.36 14.40
C MET A 285 -23.55 -27.86 14.74
N PRO A 286 -23.39 -26.53 14.96
CA PRO A 286 -22.10 -25.84 15.06
C PRO A 286 -21.62 -25.72 16.51
N LEU A 287 -20.34 -25.89 16.82
CA LEU A 287 -19.76 -25.36 18.07
C LEU A 287 -18.24 -25.13 18.04
N GLU A 288 -17.90 -23.98 18.61
CA GLU A 288 -16.75 -23.64 19.46
C GLU A 288 -15.46 -23.08 18.84
N ASP A 289 -15.33 -21.76 19.03
CA ASP A 289 -14.09 -21.01 19.13
C ASP A 289 -13.04 -21.79 19.94
N SER A 290 -11.84 -21.89 19.38
CA SER A 290 -10.64 -22.28 20.12
C SER A 290 -9.56 -21.24 19.89
N GLU A 291 -9.65 -20.22 20.72
CA GLU A 291 -8.56 -19.34 21.09
C GLU A 291 -7.50 -20.15 21.85
N GLU A 292 -6.32 -20.37 21.28
CA GLU A 292 -5.12 -20.62 22.07
C GLU A 292 -3.84 -20.36 21.25
N PHE A 293 -3.11 -19.31 21.65
CA PHE A 293 -1.73 -19.06 21.25
C PHE A 293 -0.81 -19.70 22.30
N THR A 294 -0.10 -20.76 21.94
CA THR A 294 0.95 -21.35 22.78
C THR A 294 2.32 -20.82 22.38
N PHE A 295 3.00 -20.14 23.30
CA PHE A 295 4.42 -19.82 23.19
C PHE A 295 5.23 -21.01 23.70
N TYR A 296 6.00 -21.66 22.84
CA TYR A 296 7.07 -22.55 23.29
C TYR A 296 8.37 -21.75 23.34
N GLY A 297 8.83 -21.51 24.57
CA GLY A 297 10.15 -20.97 24.87
C GLY A 297 11.25 -22.01 24.63
N ASP A 298 12.41 -21.49 24.23
CA ASP A 298 13.76 -22.04 24.24
C ASP A 298 13.95 -23.56 24.20
N GLY A 299 14.46 -24.01 23.06
CA GLY A 299 15.16 -25.28 22.91
C GLY A 299 16.46 -25.06 22.16
N ASN A 300 17.56 -24.94 22.92
CA ASN A 300 18.95 -25.03 22.48
C ASN A 300 19.13 -26.20 21.49
N PHE A 301 19.70 -25.94 20.32
CA PHE A 301 20.33 -26.98 19.51
C PHE A 301 21.64 -26.44 18.93
N ASP A 302 22.68 -27.24 19.18
CA ASP A 302 24.09 -27.03 18.84
C ASP A 302 24.36 -26.75 17.35
#